data_AF-A0A143WX85-F1
#
_entry.id   AF-A0A143WX85-F1
#
_cell.length_a   1.000
_cell.length_b   1.000
_cell.length_c   1.000
_cell.angle_alpha   90.00
_cell.angle_beta   90.00
_cell.angle_gamma   90.00
#
_symmetry.space_group_name_H-M   'P 1'
#
loop_
_entity.id
_entity.type
_entity.pdbx_description
1 polymer ?
#
loop_
_entity_poly.entity_id
_entity_poly.type
_entity_poly.pdbx_seq_one_letter_code
_entity_poly.pdbx_strand_id
1 'polypeptide(L)'
;MKITLKRTSPNYRQKLSTPRIMRDLTIAILAIVIFSLYYFSTVGTDYLIKAIEIYAVALVAAALTEAIFFAVSKKKNVLTEMRYSFGWVTALLFALTLPIGTPLYVVAIGAVIAIFFGKLIYGGFGQNIFNPALVGRVVVHLSFGSSLTSYLGTNAPDIISSVTPTTALNQTNWVGTITTDLPTLFTGMYSAALGETCTILILLAGVFLAIRKVFDWRIPVAYLGTVLIMGACQGAICGLDPIQTALTHIAIGGVAFGAIFMATDPVTSPTSPLGKIIYGISLGFITMLIRLKANYPEGVLFSILIMNMLTPMIDNVTLGRTDQHQARQYGIIIGYVILATAVIGAISTSLKLPESMQEPEPITAEIVEQTDQSITVKATGFSNASPLTVQVFIDGDAISVDVIDYQGETRGYGRDLIEAGSGPMLNEKAQVFYDTILNGSFTKADLDGLDTTTGATKTTNGIINAIRGALDSVQ
;
A
#
# COMPACT_ATOMS: atom_id res chain seq x y z
N MET A 1 -61.53 -14.59 22.71
CA MET A 1 -61.32 -13.19 23.12
C MET A 1 -60.01 -12.70 22.53
N LYS A 2 -60.03 -11.85 21.49
CA LYS A 2 -58.81 -11.31 20.87
C LYS A 2 -58.37 -10.11 21.72
N ILE A 3 -57.39 -10.30 22.59
CA ILE A 3 -56.86 -9.22 23.43
C ILE A 3 -56.06 -8.28 22.53
N THR A 4 -56.72 -7.25 21.99
CA THR A 4 -56.04 -6.13 21.34
C THR A 4 -55.52 -5.20 22.43
N LEU A 5 -54.23 -5.29 22.72
CA LEU A 5 -53.54 -4.34 23.60
C LEU A 5 -53.68 -2.92 23.00
N LYS A 6 -54.51 -2.09 23.65
CA LYS A 6 -54.93 -0.75 23.15
C LYS A 6 -53.80 0.29 23.15
N ARG A 7 -52.66 -0.02 23.77
CA ARG A 7 -51.45 0.80 23.76
C ARG A 7 -50.24 -0.13 23.72
N THR A 8 -49.55 -0.17 22.58
CA THR A 8 -48.14 -0.53 22.56
C THR A 8 -47.42 0.46 23.48
N SER A 9 -46.56 -0.03 24.37
CA SER A 9 -45.67 0.81 25.18
C SER A 9 -45.01 1.85 24.26
N PRO A 10 -44.97 3.14 24.64
CA PRO A 10 -44.31 4.13 23.81
C PRO A 10 -42.83 3.81 23.85
N ASN A 11 -42.31 3.16 22.80
CA ASN A 11 -40.89 3.16 22.53
C ASN A 11 -40.49 4.62 22.45
N TYR A 12 -39.58 5.07 23.33
CA TYR A 12 -39.01 6.42 23.30
C TYR A 12 -38.64 6.72 21.85
N ARG A 13 -39.30 7.72 21.25
CA ARG A 13 -39.02 8.15 19.87
C ARG A 13 -37.59 8.69 19.85
N GLN A 14 -36.62 7.84 19.52
CA GLN A 14 -35.26 8.28 19.30
C GLN A 14 -35.24 9.16 18.05
N LYS A 15 -34.47 10.24 18.10
CA LYS A 15 -34.36 11.20 16.98
C LYS A 15 -33.56 10.62 15.80
N LEU A 16 -32.89 9.48 15.96
CA LEU A 16 -32.10 8.81 14.94
C LEU A 16 -32.99 7.85 14.15
N SER A 17 -33.12 8.10 12.86
CA SER A 17 -33.80 7.23 11.91
C SER A 17 -32.83 6.80 10.82
N THR A 18 -33.03 5.63 10.22
CA THR A 18 -32.18 5.11 9.14
C THR A 18 -31.97 6.12 8.01
N PRO A 19 -33.00 6.84 7.50
CA PRO A 19 -32.80 7.84 6.47
C PRO A 19 -31.94 9.02 6.93
N ARG A 20 -31.98 9.38 8.21
CA ARG A 20 -31.13 10.46 8.77
C ARG A 20 -29.67 10.00 8.87
N ILE A 21 -29.44 8.79 9.38
CA ILE A 21 -28.09 8.17 9.45
C ILE A 21 -27.49 8.11 8.04
N MET A 22 -28.25 7.60 7.07
CA MET A 22 -27.78 7.47 5.69
C MET A 22 -27.56 8.81 4.98
N ARG A 23 -28.37 9.82 5.29
CA ARG A 23 -28.15 11.17 4.79
C ARG A 23 -26.86 11.76 5.34
N ASP A 24 -26.62 11.64 6.64
CA ASP A 24 -25.41 12.17 7.27
C ASP A 24 -24.15 11.45 6.73
N LEU A 25 -24.22 10.13 6.51
CA LEU A 25 -23.19 9.37 5.80
C LEU A 25 -23.00 9.84 4.35
N THR A 26 -24.09 10.07 3.61
CA THR A 26 -24.03 10.57 2.23
C THR A 26 -23.37 11.95 2.17
N ILE A 27 -23.63 12.85 3.13
CA ILE A 27 -22.99 14.16 3.21
C ILE A 27 -21.47 14.02 3.41
N ALA A 28 -21.03 13.12 4.29
CA ALA A 28 -19.61 12.86 4.52
C ALA A 28 -18.93 12.28 3.27
N ILE A 29 -19.57 11.33 2.58
CA ILE A 29 -19.07 10.77 1.32
C ILE A 29 -18.99 11.85 0.23
N LEU A 30 -20.01 12.70 0.11
CA LEU A 30 -20.02 13.79 -0.86
C LEU A 30 -18.88 14.79 -0.63
N ALA A 31 -18.51 15.08 0.61
CA ALA A 31 -17.36 15.93 0.90
C ALA A 31 -16.06 15.34 0.33
N ILE A 32 -15.88 14.02 0.42
CA ILE A 32 -14.73 13.31 -0.16
C ILE A 32 -14.81 13.30 -1.68
N VAL A 33 -15.99 13.05 -2.26
CA VAL A 33 -16.20 13.11 -3.71
C VAL A 33 -15.83 14.49 -4.24
N ILE A 34 -16.30 15.57 -3.62
CA ILE A 34 -15.98 16.95 -4.01
C ILE A 34 -14.47 17.20 -3.95
N PHE A 35 -13.81 16.76 -2.89
CA PHE A 35 -12.36 16.88 -2.78
C PHE A 35 -11.63 16.08 -3.85
N SER A 36 -12.07 14.84 -4.13
CA SER A 36 -11.47 14.03 -5.21
C SER A 36 -11.59 14.72 -6.56
N LEU A 37 -12.76 15.31 -6.88
CA LEU A 37 -12.98 16.07 -8.11
C LEU A 37 -12.10 17.33 -8.17
N TYR A 38 -11.96 18.04 -7.04
CA TYR A 38 -11.05 19.18 -6.95
C TYR A 38 -9.60 18.76 -7.22
N TYR A 39 -9.12 17.67 -6.59
CA TYR A 39 -7.78 17.15 -6.81
C TYR A 39 -7.54 16.78 -8.27
N PHE A 40 -8.43 15.99 -8.89
CA PHE A 40 -8.27 15.63 -10.31
C PHE A 40 -8.42 16.84 -11.25
N SER A 41 -9.20 17.85 -10.87
CA SER A 41 -9.23 19.13 -11.59
C SER A 41 -7.90 19.88 -11.57
N THR A 42 -7.10 19.77 -10.50
CA THR A 42 -5.76 20.39 -10.46
C THR A 42 -4.74 19.66 -11.31
N VAL A 43 -4.96 18.37 -11.59
CA VAL A 43 -4.04 17.58 -12.40
C VAL A 43 -4.34 17.67 -13.89
N GLY A 44 -5.61 17.70 -14.29
CA GLY A 44 -5.99 17.92 -15.68
C GLY A 44 -7.48 17.80 -15.94
N THR A 45 -7.95 18.42 -17.02
CA THR A 45 -9.37 18.38 -17.42
C THR A 45 -9.84 16.97 -17.76
N ASP A 46 -8.98 16.15 -18.37
CA ASP A 46 -9.32 14.77 -18.75
C ASP A 46 -9.50 13.88 -17.53
N TYR A 47 -8.67 14.09 -16.49
CA TYR A 47 -8.80 13.43 -15.20
C TYR A 47 -10.09 13.80 -14.48
N LEU A 48 -10.47 15.08 -14.52
CA LEU A 48 -11.74 15.54 -13.96
C LEU A 48 -12.94 14.89 -14.67
N ILE A 49 -12.98 14.92 -16.00
CA ILE A 49 -14.06 14.32 -16.79
C ILE A 49 -14.17 12.83 -16.45
N LYS A 50 -13.03 12.12 -16.43
CA LYS A 50 -13.01 10.70 -16.11
C LYS A 50 -13.51 10.39 -14.71
N ALA A 51 -13.14 11.18 -13.70
CA ALA A 51 -13.60 11.00 -12.34
C ALA A 51 -15.14 11.13 -12.27
N ILE A 52 -15.70 12.15 -12.95
CA ILE A 52 -17.15 12.35 -13.04
C ILE A 52 -17.82 11.16 -13.74
N GLU A 53 -17.25 10.66 -14.84
CA GLU A 53 -17.77 9.49 -15.56
C GLU A 53 -17.80 8.24 -14.66
N ILE A 54 -16.76 7.99 -13.87
CA ILE A 54 -16.72 6.83 -12.95
C ILE A 54 -17.89 6.92 -11.95
N TYR A 55 -18.09 8.08 -11.31
CA TYR A 55 -19.20 8.26 -10.37
C TYR A 55 -20.56 8.13 -11.07
N ALA A 56 -20.72 8.74 -12.24
CA ALA A 56 -21.96 8.71 -13.00
C ALA A 56 -22.32 7.28 -13.43
N VAL A 57 -21.36 6.54 -13.98
CA VAL A 57 -21.56 5.16 -14.43
C VAL A 57 -21.88 4.24 -13.24
N ALA A 58 -21.17 4.38 -12.12
CA ALA A 58 -21.46 3.60 -10.91
C ALA A 58 -22.88 3.86 -10.38
N LEU A 59 -23.31 5.13 -10.32
CA LEU A 59 -24.64 5.52 -9.88
C LEU A 59 -25.74 5.04 -10.82
N VAL A 60 -25.56 5.19 -12.13
CA VAL A 60 -26.52 4.75 -13.15
C VAL A 60 -26.63 3.24 -13.14
N ALA A 61 -25.51 2.51 -13.15
CA ALA A 61 -25.50 1.04 -13.09
C ALA A 61 -26.19 0.52 -11.82
N ALA A 62 -25.93 1.15 -10.68
CA ALA A 62 -26.59 0.79 -9.42
C ALA A 62 -28.10 1.04 -9.46
N ALA A 63 -28.52 2.22 -9.89
CA ALA A 63 -29.94 2.58 -9.99
C ALA A 63 -30.70 1.67 -10.98
N LEU A 64 -30.11 1.37 -12.13
CA LEU A 64 -30.69 0.43 -13.10
C LEU A 64 -30.82 -0.98 -12.51
N THR A 65 -29.78 -1.46 -11.82
CA THR A 65 -29.81 -2.79 -11.20
C THR A 65 -30.91 -2.90 -10.13
N GLU A 66 -31.04 -1.88 -9.27
CA GLU A 66 -32.13 -1.84 -8.27
C GLU A 66 -33.50 -1.75 -8.93
N ALA A 67 -33.67 -0.89 -9.95
CA ALA A 67 -34.92 -0.72 -10.66
C ALA A 67 -35.38 -2.02 -11.33
N ILE A 68 -34.46 -2.72 -12.02
CA ILE A 68 -34.74 -4.01 -12.67
C ILE A 68 -35.12 -5.06 -11.62
N PHE A 69 -34.35 -5.18 -10.53
CA PHE A 69 -34.63 -6.17 -9.50
C PHE A 69 -35.99 -5.98 -8.83
N PHE A 70 -36.36 -4.74 -8.48
CA PHE A 70 -37.65 -4.46 -7.85
C PHE A 70 -38.82 -4.59 -8.83
N ALA A 71 -38.62 -4.27 -10.11
CA ALA A 71 -39.61 -4.51 -11.16
C ALA A 71 -39.88 -6.01 -11.34
N VAL A 72 -38.83 -6.83 -11.42
CA VAL A 72 -38.93 -8.29 -11.52
C VAL A 72 -39.54 -8.90 -10.27
N SER A 73 -39.22 -8.36 -9.09
CA SER A 73 -39.77 -8.79 -7.80
C SER A 73 -41.24 -8.38 -7.58
N LYS A 74 -41.88 -7.75 -8.58
CA LYS A 74 -43.28 -7.27 -8.55
C LYS A 74 -43.63 -6.43 -7.31
N LYS A 75 -42.67 -5.62 -6.84
CA LYS A 75 -42.90 -4.69 -5.73
C LYS A 75 -43.88 -3.60 -6.20
N LYS A 76 -44.86 -3.27 -5.35
CA LYS A 76 -45.96 -2.34 -5.71
C LYS A 76 -45.47 -0.96 -6.16
N ASN A 77 -44.38 -0.45 -5.58
CA ASN A 77 -43.81 0.86 -5.90
C ASN A 77 -42.27 0.81 -5.97
N VAL A 78 -41.72 0.63 -7.17
CA VAL A 78 -40.26 0.53 -7.39
C VAL A 78 -39.49 1.75 -6.87
N LEU A 79 -39.99 2.97 -7.17
CA LEU A 79 -39.36 4.23 -6.74
C LEU A 79 -39.24 4.35 -5.22
N THR A 80 -40.26 3.88 -4.49
CA THR A 80 -40.24 3.91 -3.03
C THR A 80 -39.20 2.95 -2.48
N GLU A 81 -39.14 1.72 -3.01
CA GLU A 81 -38.15 0.73 -2.59
C GLU A 81 -36.71 1.19 -2.87
N MET A 82 -36.45 1.77 -4.05
CA MET A 82 -35.13 2.33 -4.39
C MET A 82 -34.69 3.42 -3.40
N ARG A 83 -35.62 4.30 -3.00
CA ARG A 83 -35.34 5.37 -2.04
C ARG A 83 -34.94 4.84 -0.65
N TYR A 84 -35.49 3.71 -0.23
CA TYR A 84 -35.16 3.08 1.06
C TYR A 84 -34.06 2.03 0.97
N SER A 85 -33.65 1.64 -0.25
CA SER A 85 -32.53 0.74 -0.45
C SER A 85 -31.19 1.44 -0.24
N PHE A 86 -31.08 2.75 -0.56
CA PHE A 86 -29.82 3.51 -0.46
C PHE A 86 -28.70 2.97 -1.38
N GLY A 87 -29.03 2.46 -2.58
CA GLY A 87 -28.05 1.92 -3.53
C GLY A 87 -26.97 2.92 -3.96
N TRP A 88 -27.29 4.21 -3.98
CA TRP A 88 -26.33 5.27 -4.32
C TRP A 88 -25.16 5.35 -3.34
N VAL A 89 -25.37 5.05 -2.05
CA VAL A 89 -24.28 5.04 -1.06
C VAL A 89 -23.29 3.93 -1.40
N THR A 90 -23.80 2.73 -1.69
CA THR A 90 -22.98 1.59 -2.12
C THR A 90 -22.22 1.91 -3.40
N ALA A 91 -22.87 2.53 -4.38
CA ALA A 91 -22.25 2.90 -5.65
C ALA A 91 -21.13 3.94 -5.48
N LEU A 92 -21.35 4.98 -4.66
CA LEU A 92 -20.34 5.99 -4.37
C LEU A 92 -19.16 5.42 -3.61
N LEU A 93 -19.41 4.58 -2.58
CA LEU A 93 -18.34 3.91 -1.84
C LEU A 93 -17.52 2.99 -2.74
N PHE A 94 -18.18 2.25 -3.64
CA PHE A 94 -17.50 1.42 -4.63
C PHE A 94 -16.65 2.27 -5.59
N ALA A 95 -17.21 3.34 -6.16
CA ALA A 95 -16.49 4.24 -7.06
C ALA A 95 -15.24 4.85 -6.39
N LEU A 96 -15.36 5.26 -5.12
CA LEU A 96 -14.24 5.80 -4.33
C LEU A 96 -13.09 4.79 -4.14
N THR A 97 -13.32 3.48 -4.25
CA THR A 97 -12.24 2.48 -4.17
C THR A 97 -11.50 2.24 -5.48
N LEU A 98 -11.96 2.85 -6.58
CA LEU A 98 -11.38 2.61 -7.89
C LEU A 98 -10.26 3.62 -8.20
N PRO A 99 -9.19 3.17 -8.86
CA PRO A 99 -8.24 4.06 -9.52
C PRO A 99 -8.88 4.83 -10.69
N ILE A 100 -8.35 6.02 -10.98
CA ILE A 100 -8.89 6.91 -12.02
C ILE A 100 -8.81 6.31 -13.44
N GLY A 101 -7.84 5.44 -13.72
CA GLY A 101 -7.66 4.81 -15.02
C GLY A 101 -8.62 3.66 -15.31
N THR A 102 -9.52 3.32 -14.38
CA THR A 102 -10.46 2.21 -14.54
C THR A 102 -11.38 2.41 -15.77
N PRO A 103 -11.44 1.45 -16.70
CA PRO A 103 -12.37 1.52 -17.83
C PRO A 103 -13.84 1.52 -17.38
N LEU A 104 -14.69 2.31 -18.05
CA LEU A 104 -16.06 2.54 -17.60
C LEU A 104 -16.92 1.26 -17.59
N TYR A 105 -16.65 0.31 -18.49
CA TYR A 105 -17.36 -0.97 -18.49
C TYR A 105 -17.05 -1.80 -17.24
N VAL A 106 -15.81 -1.73 -16.71
CA VAL A 106 -15.41 -2.40 -15.47
C VAL A 106 -16.13 -1.77 -14.28
N VAL A 107 -16.25 -0.43 -14.26
CA VAL A 107 -17.04 0.29 -13.25
C VAL A 107 -18.49 -0.18 -13.26
N ALA A 108 -19.11 -0.27 -14.43
CA ALA A 108 -20.50 -0.72 -14.57
C ALA A 108 -20.68 -2.16 -14.06
N ILE A 109 -19.81 -3.09 -14.47
CA ILE A 109 -19.85 -4.49 -14.04
C ILE A 109 -19.68 -4.60 -12.51
N GLY A 110 -18.69 -3.90 -11.95
CA GLY A 110 -18.44 -3.91 -10.51
C GLY A 110 -19.61 -3.33 -9.70
N ALA A 111 -20.23 -2.25 -10.18
CA ALA A 111 -21.40 -1.66 -9.55
C ALA A 111 -22.62 -2.59 -9.59
N VAL A 112 -22.86 -3.26 -10.72
CA VAL A 112 -23.91 -4.30 -10.83
C VAL A 112 -23.66 -5.42 -9.82
N ILE A 113 -22.42 -5.91 -9.72
CA ILE A 113 -22.06 -6.97 -8.77
C ILE A 113 -22.23 -6.52 -7.32
N ALA A 114 -21.75 -5.32 -6.98
CA ALA A 114 -21.91 -4.75 -5.65
C ALA A 114 -23.38 -4.68 -5.21
N ILE A 115 -24.26 -4.24 -6.11
CA ILE A 115 -25.68 -4.08 -5.82
C ILE A 115 -26.42 -5.42 -5.86
N PHE A 116 -26.28 -6.18 -6.94
CA PHE A 116 -27.02 -7.42 -7.12
C PHE A 116 -26.54 -8.49 -6.14
N PHE A 117 -25.27 -8.88 -6.23
CA PHE A 117 -24.69 -9.96 -5.41
C PHE A 117 -24.38 -9.51 -3.99
N GLY A 118 -23.89 -8.28 -3.81
CA GLY A 118 -23.51 -7.79 -2.49
C GLY A 118 -24.71 -7.43 -1.60
N LYS A 119 -25.87 -7.10 -2.17
CA LYS A 119 -26.99 -6.51 -1.43
C LYS A 119 -28.36 -7.12 -1.73
N LEU A 120 -28.78 -7.18 -3.00
CA LEU A 120 -30.16 -7.51 -3.35
C LEU A 120 -30.49 -9.00 -3.21
N ILE A 121 -29.54 -9.91 -3.49
CA ILE A 121 -29.74 -11.37 -3.33
C ILE A 121 -30.11 -11.74 -1.88
N TYR A 122 -29.59 -11.00 -0.90
CA TYR A 122 -29.87 -11.25 0.52
C TYR A 122 -31.19 -10.62 1.01
N GLY A 123 -31.94 -9.98 0.11
CA GLY A 123 -33.23 -9.36 0.40
C GLY A 123 -33.19 -7.83 0.60
N GLY A 124 -32.02 -7.21 0.38
CA GLY A 124 -31.87 -5.76 0.27
C GLY A 124 -31.20 -5.10 1.46
N PHE A 125 -31.59 -3.86 1.74
CA PHE A 125 -30.93 -3.03 2.76
C PHE A 125 -31.09 -3.63 4.17
N GLY A 126 -29.97 -3.81 4.88
CA GLY A 126 -29.97 -4.35 6.25
C GLY A 126 -29.88 -5.87 6.35
N GLN A 127 -29.74 -6.57 5.23
CA GLN A 127 -29.65 -8.05 5.19
C GLN A 127 -28.35 -8.55 4.54
N ASN A 128 -27.47 -7.64 4.14
CA ASN A 128 -26.20 -7.98 3.53
C ASN A 128 -25.22 -8.59 4.55
N ILE A 129 -24.66 -9.75 4.21
CA ILE A 129 -23.65 -10.45 5.04
C ILE A 129 -22.29 -9.73 4.94
N PHE A 130 -22.00 -9.20 3.75
CA PHE A 130 -20.76 -8.52 3.44
C PHE A 130 -21.02 -7.06 3.12
N ASN A 131 -20.00 -6.21 3.26
CA ASN A 131 -20.07 -4.84 2.75
C ASN A 131 -20.25 -4.90 1.21
N PRO A 132 -21.37 -4.43 0.65
CA PRO A 132 -21.69 -4.69 -0.75
C PRO A 132 -20.73 -3.99 -1.73
N ALA A 133 -20.23 -2.81 -1.36
CA ALA A 133 -19.27 -2.07 -2.19
C ALA A 133 -17.95 -2.86 -2.32
N LEU A 134 -17.49 -3.46 -1.22
CA LEU A 134 -16.29 -4.28 -1.21
C LEU A 134 -16.45 -5.60 -1.98
N VAL A 135 -17.66 -6.19 -2.02
CA VAL A 135 -17.94 -7.36 -2.87
C VAL A 135 -17.71 -7.02 -4.34
N GLY A 136 -18.26 -5.89 -4.81
CA GLY A 136 -17.99 -5.43 -6.18
C GLY A 136 -16.50 -5.14 -6.41
N ARG A 137 -15.83 -4.50 -5.45
CA ARG A 137 -14.40 -4.17 -5.53
C ARG A 137 -13.51 -5.41 -5.60
N VAL A 138 -13.79 -6.47 -4.85
CA VAL A 138 -13.04 -7.74 -4.92
C VAL A 138 -13.17 -8.37 -6.30
N VAL A 139 -14.39 -8.47 -6.84
CA VAL A 139 -14.57 -9.15 -8.12
C VAL A 139 -13.88 -8.38 -9.24
N VAL A 140 -13.96 -7.05 -9.22
CA VAL A 140 -13.23 -6.20 -10.16
C VAL A 140 -11.72 -6.37 -10.01
N HIS A 141 -11.22 -6.41 -8.77
CA HIS A 141 -9.80 -6.56 -8.51
C HIS A 141 -9.23 -7.90 -8.98
N LEU A 142 -9.96 -9.00 -8.74
CA LEU A 142 -9.53 -10.35 -9.12
C LEU A 142 -9.71 -10.61 -10.62
N SER A 143 -10.77 -10.08 -11.24
CA SER A 143 -11.10 -10.40 -12.64
C SER A 143 -10.52 -9.41 -13.64
N PHE A 144 -10.34 -8.15 -13.23
CA PHE A 144 -9.90 -7.04 -14.09
C PHE A 144 -8.70 -6.29 -13.50
N GLY A 145 -7.88 -6.95 -12.68
CA GLY A 145 -6.74 -6.32 -12.00
C GLY A 145 -5.78 -5.57 -12.95
N SER A 146 -5.51 -6.11 -14.14
CA SER A 146 -4.68 -5.46 -15.16
C SER A 146 -5.28 -4.18 -15.76
N SER A 147 -6.60 -4.02 -15.66
CA SER A 147 -7.33 -2.84 -16.13
C SER A 147 -7.42 -1.74 -15.06
N LEU A 148 -6.98 -1.99 -13.83
CA LEU A 148 -6.99 -1.01 -12.75
C LEU A 148 -5.69 -0.20 -12.76
N THR A 149 -5.65 0.88 -13.53
CA THR A 149 -4.49 1.76 -13.62
C THR A 149 -4.71 3.08 -12.88
N SER A 150 -3.65 3.66 -12.33
CA SER A 150 -3.71 4.95 -11.61
C SER A 150 -3.55 6.17 -12.52
N TYR A 151 -3.35 5.98 -13.83
CA TYR A 151 -3.10 7.04 -14.80
C TYR A 151 -3.95 6.88 -16.07
N LEU A 152 -4.08 7.98 -16.84
CA LEU A 152 -4.85 8.03 -18.08
C LEU A 152 -3.91 8.06 -19.29
N GLY A 153 -4.06 7.08 -20.19
CA GLY A 153 -3.34 7.05 -21.47
C GLY A 153 -1.81 6.96 -21.34
N THR A 154 -1.10 7.41 -22.38
CA THR A 154 0.37 7.39 -22.47
C THR A 154 1.05 8.68 -22.00
N ASN A 155 0.30 9.77 -21.84
CA ASN A 155 0.82 11.10 -21.46
C ASN A 155 0.37 11.47 -20.05
N ALA A 156 0.84 10.72 -19.06
CA ALA A 156 0.55 11.01 -17.66
C ALA A 156 1.44 12.17 -17.16
N PRO A 157 0.88 13.19 -16.48
CA PRO A 157 1.67 14.18 -15.74
C PRO A 157 2.60 13.48 -14.74
N ASP A 158 3.80 14.02 -14.55
CA ASP A 158 4.88 13.39 -13.75
C ASP A 158 4.45 12.99 -12.32
N ILE A 159 3.50 13.74 -11.75
CA ILE A 159 2.92 13.48 -10.43
C ILE A 159 2.05 12.21 -10.41
N ILE A 160 1.35 11.88 -11.50
CA ILE A 160 0.43 10.74 -11.60
C ILE A 160 1.08 9.51 -12.24
N SER A 161 2.08 9.69 -13.11
CA SER A 161 2.87 8.60 -13.68
C SER A 161 3.74 7.88 -12.64
N SER A 162 3.99 8.52 -11.50
CA SER A 162 4.70 7.93 -10.38
C SER A 162 4.01 6.67 -9.85
N VAL A 163 4.83 5.67 -9.50
CA VAL A 163 4.39 4.44 -8.84
C VAL A 163 3.65 4.84 -7.55
N THR A 164 2.46 4.29 -7.33
CA THR A 164 1.68 4.65 -6.14
C THR A 164 2.50 4.33 -4.87
N PRO A 165 2.44 5.14 -3.80
CA PRO A 165 3.25 4.92 -2.59
C PRO A 165 3.13 3.50 -2.02
N THR A 166 1.94 2.91 -2.11
CA THR A 166 1.69 1.53 -1.67
C THR A 166 2.37 0.48 -2.56
N THR A 167 2.40 0.69 -3.87
CA THR A 167 3.10 -0.22 -4.79
C THR A 167 4.62 -0.03 -4.74
N ALA A 168 5.10 1.18 -4.47
CA ALA A 168 6.51 1.45 -4.23
C ALA A 168 7.02 0.73 -2.96
N LEU A 169 6.26 0.75 -1.87
CA LEU A 169 6.59 -0.04 -0.67
C LEU A 169 6.51 -1.55 -0.93
N ASN A 170 5.52 -1.99 -1.70
CA ASN A 170 5.39 -3.40 -2.07
C ASN A 170 6.62 -3.93 -2.83
N GLN A 171 7.20 -3.12 -3.72
CA GLN A 171 8.44 -3.45 -4.45
C GLN A 171 9.65 -3.59 -3.53
N THR A 172 9.64 -2.94 -2.36
CA THR A 172 10.73 -2.99 -1.37
C THR A 172 10.42 -3.92 -0.19
N ASN A 173 9.45 -4.84 -0.35
CA ASN A 173 8.95 -5.71 0.72
C ASN A 173 8.57 -4.95 2.01
N TRP A 174 8.09 -3.70 1.88
CA TRP A 174 7.72 -2.80 2.98
C TRP A 174 8.86 -2.37 3.91
N VAL A 175 10.12 -2.57 3.49
CA VAL A 175 11.32 -2.16 4.25
C VAL A 175 11.99 -0.91 3.64
N GLY A 176 11.62 -0.53 2.42
CA GLY A 176 12.17 0.67 1.78
C GLY A 176 11.54 1.98 2.28
N THR A 177 12.24 3.09 2.01
CA THR A 177 11.73 4.44 2.23
C THR A 177 10.99 4.93 0.98
N ILE A 178 9.83 5.57 1.16
CA ILE A 178 9.11 6.22 0.06
C ILE A 178 9.69 7.61 -0.16
N THR A 179 9.80 8.05 -1.42
CA THR A 179 10.24 9.39 -1.80
C THR A 179 9.24 10.49 -1.47
N THR A 180 7.97 10.15 -1.18
CA THR A 180 6.91 11.10 -0.86
C THR A 180 6.90 11.49 0.61
N ASP A 181 6.95 12.79 0.90
CA ASP A 181 6.92 13.30 2.26
C ASP A 181 5.60 12.97 2.97
N LEU A 182 5.67 12.75 4.28
CA LEU A 182 4.50 12.43 5.11
C LEU A 182 3.35 13.46 5.00
N PRO A 183 3.59 14.79 4.97
CA PRO A 183 2.52 15.77 4.77
C PRO A 183 1.78 15.57 3.45
N THR A 184 2.50 15.22 2.37
CA THR A 184 1.88 14.97 1.05
C THR A 184 1.03 13.71 1.03
N LEU A 185 1.40 12.69 1.81
CA LEU A 185 0.60 11.49 2.01
C LEU A 185 -0.69 11.79 2.77
N PHE A 186 -0.65 12.66 3.79
CA PHE A 186 -1.83 13.01 4.59
C PHE A 186 -2.77 14.00 3.88
N THR A 187 -2.24 14.94 3.11
CA THR A 187 -3.04 15.79 2.23
C THR A 187 -3.56 15.01 1.02
N GLY A 188 -2.94 13.87 0.72
CA GLY A 188 -3.27 12.92 -0.32
C GLY A 188 -3.06 13.44 -1.75
N MET A 189 -2.07 14.31 -1.91
CA MET A 189 -1.65 14.85 -3.20
C MET A 189 -0.71 13.88 -3.93
N TYR A 190 -1.14 12.64 -4.11
CA TYR A 190 -0.37 11.58 -4.77
C TYR A 190 -1.28 10.65 -5.60
N SER A 191 -0.68 9.86 -6.49
CA SER A 191 -1.40 8.90 -7.33
C SER A 191 -2.03 7.79 -6.47
N ALA A 192 -3.37 7.77 -6.39
CA ALA A 192 -4.13 6.84 -5.53
C ALA A 192 -5.53 6.54 -6.09
N ALA A 193 -6.29 5.68 -5.40
CA ALA A 193 -7.71 5.52 -5.65
C ALA A 193 -8.49 6.81 -5.33
N LEU A 194 -9.66 6.99 -5.96
CA LEU A 194 -10.47 8.22 -5.85
C LEU A 194 -10.80 8.63 -4.39
N GLY A 195 -10.90 7.66 -3.48
CA GLY A 195 -11.23 7.84 -2.07
C GLY A 195 -10.03 7.87 -1.13
N GLU A 196 -8.81 7.75 -1.64
CA GLU A 196 -7.56 7.84 -0.86
C GLU A 196 -6.92 9.23 -0.92
N THR A 197 -7.60 10.17 -1.59
CA THR A 197 -7.07 11.51 -1.93
C THR A 197 -6.82 12.44 -0.74
N CYS A 198 -7.38 12.22 0.44
CA CYS A 198 -7.07 13.06 1.61
C CYS A 198 -7.38 12.36 2.94
N THR A 199 -6.36 11.80 3.58
CA THR A 199 -6.49 11.13 4.88
C THR A 199 -7.05 12.07 5.94
N ILE A 200 -6.62 13.33 5.97
CA ILE A 200 -7.09 14.32 6.95
C ILE A 200 -8.60 14.55 6.82
N LEU A 201 -9.09 14.74 5.60
CA LEU A 201 -10.52 14.96 5.34
C LEU A 201 -11.35 13.74 5.75
N ILE A 202 -10.86 12.53 5.46
CA ILE A 202 -11.52 11.28 5.85
C ILE A 202 -11.59 11.19 7.38
N LEU A 203 -10.50 11.45 8.10
CA LEU A 203 -10.47 11.44 9.56
C LEU A 203 -11.44 12.47 10.17
N LEU A 204 -11.46 13.70 9.63
CA LEU A 204 -12.41 14.74 10.06
C LEU A 204 -13.87 14.34 9.80
N ALA A 205 -14.15 13.74 8.64
CA ALA A 205 -15.46 13.18 8.34
C ALA A 205 -15.83 12.06 9.33
N GLY A 206 -14.88 11.20 9.70
CA GLY A 206 -15.06 10.17 10.73
C GLY A 206 -15.39 10.75 12.11
N VAL A 207 -14.70 11.81 12.53
CA VAL A 207 -15.00 12.53 13.79
C VAL A 207 -16.42 13.11 13.74
N PHE A 208 -16.79 13.75 12.64
CA PHE A 208 -18.14 14.29 12.44
C PHE A 208 -19.22 13.19 12.55
N LEU A 209 -19.03 12.05 11.89
CA LEU A 209 -19.96 10.92 11.92
C LEU A 209 -20.04 10.26 13.30
N ALA A 210 -18.92 10.17 14.02
CA ALA A 210 -18.87 9.65 15.38
C ALA A 210 -19.64 10.57 16.36
N ILE A 211 -19.47 11.90 16.27
CA ILE A 211 -20.22 12.89 17.08
C ILE A 211 -21.72 12.78 16.80
N ARG A 212 -22.10 12.60 15.54
CA ARG A 212 -23.50 12.40 15.11
C ARG A 212 -24.07 11.03 15.49
N LYS A 213 -23.25 10.12 16.03
CA LYS A 213 -23.62 8.74 16.38
C LYS A 213 -24.15 7.95 15.19
N VAL A 214 -23.56 8.16 14.01
CA VAL A 214 -23.86 7.38 12.79
C VAL A 214 -23.28 5.97 12.92
N PHE A 215 -22.06 5.86 13.44
CA PHE A 215 -21.40 4.60 13.80
C PHE A 215 -20.73 4.71 15.17
N ASP A 216 -20.32 3.56 15.72
CA ASP A 216 -19.55 3.51 16.97
C ASP A 216 -18.06 3.74 16.74
N TRP A 217 -17.51 4.76 17.39
CA TRP A 217 -16.10 5.18 17.29
C TRP A 217 -15.09 4.09 17.69
N ARG A 218 -15.53 3.07 18.43
CA ARG A 218 -14.68 1.96 18.92
C ARG A 218 -14.05 1.18 17.77
N ILE A 219 -14.79 0.96 16.67
CA ILE A 219 -14.29 0.21 15.50
C ILE A 219 -13.11 0.94 14.83
N PRO A 220 -13.25 2.20 14.35
CA PRO A 220 -12.17 2.88 13.68
C PRO A 220 -10.98 3.16 14.60
N VAL A 221 -11.20 3.47 15.89
CA VAL A 221 -10.09 3.69 16.83
C VAL A 221 -9.31 2.40 17.08
N ALA A 222 -9.98 1.26 17.28
CA ALA A 222 -9.31 -0.01 17.43
C ALA A 222 -8.56 -0.44 16.15
N TYR A 223 -9.15 -0.20 14.98
CA TYR A 223 -8.54 -0.54 13.70
C TYR A 223 -7.31 0.34 13.40
N LEU A 224 -7.44 1.67 13.45
CA LEU A 224 -6.32 2.58 13.21
C LEU A 224 -5.23 2.46 14.28
N GLY A 225 -5.62 2.31 15.54
CA GLY A 225 -4.67 2.14 16.65
C GLY A 225 -3.83 0.87 16.51
N THR A 226 -4.40 -0.21 15.97
CA THR A 226 -3.66 -1.47 15.79
C THR A 226 -2.72 -1.43 14.61
N VAL A 227 -3.12 -0.80 13.50
CA VAL A 227 -2.21 -0.50 12.38
C VAL A 227 -1.05 0.39 12.85
N LEU A 228 -1.31 1.40 13.70
CA LEU A 228 -0.27 2.27 14.26
C LEU A 228 0.74 1.48 15.10
N ILE A 229 0.25 0.69 16.06
CA ILE A 229 1.11 -0.11 16.95
C ILE A 229 1.95 -1.12 16.16
N MET A 230 1.33 -1.82 15.21
CA MET A 230 2.02 -2.83 14.39
C MET A 230 3.00 -2.20 13.39
N GLY A 231 2.64 -1.08 12.77
CA GLY A 231 3.52 -0.34 11.87
C GLY A 231 4.74 0.24 12.61
N ALA A 232 4.54 0.74 13.84
CA ALA A 232 5.65 1.19 14.69
C ALA A 232 6.55 0.03 15.10
N CYS A 233 5.98 -1.12 15.46
CA CYS A 233 6.74 -2.32 15.77
C CYS A 233 7.56 -2.80 14.56
N GLN A 234 6.97 -2.81 13.36
CA GLN A 234 7.66 -3.16 12.13
C GLN A 234 8.82 -2.19 11.85
N GLY A 235 8.60 -0.88 11.93
CA GLY A 235 9.64 0.13 11.73
C GLY A 235 10.81 -0.05 12.69
N ALA A 236 10.53 -0.24 13.99
CA ALA A 236 11.55 -0.46 15.01
C ALA A 236 12.41 -1.71 14.77
N ILE A 237 11.81 -2.79 14.25
CA ILE A 237 12.52 -4.05 13.97
C ILE A 237 13.35 -3.95 12.68
N CYS A 238 12.83 -3.25 11.67
CA CYS A 238 13.50 -3.10 10.37
C CYS A 238 14.55 -1.98 10.34
N GLY A 239 14.77 -1.27 11.47
CA GLY A 239 15.72 -0.15 11.55
C GLY A 239 15.23 1.15 10.89
N LEU A 240 13.92 1.27 10.64
CA LEU A 240 13.27 2.48 10.11
C LEU A 240 12.73 3.34 11.26
N ASP A 241 12.44 4.61 11.01
CA ASP A 241 11.72 5.44 11.99
C ASP A 241 10.33 4.82 12.28
N PRO A 242 10.07 4.37 13.54
CA PRO A 242 8.80 3.74 13.90
C PRO A 242 7.59 4.65 13.66
N ILE A 243 7.74 5.95 13.93
CA ILE A 243 6.62 6.90 13.85
C ILE A 243 6.26 7.16 12.40
N GLN A 244 7.24 7.47 11.56
CA GLN A 244 7.03 7.68 10.13
C GLN A 244 6.45 6.43 9.46
N THR A 245 6.96 5.23 9.79
CA THR A 245 6.46 3.97 9.23
C THR A 245 5.00 3.74 9.60
N ALA A 246 4.64 3.90 10.88
CA ALA A 246 3.28 3.74 11.37
C ALA A 246 2.28 4.71 10.69
N LEU A 247 2.65 5.98 10.59
CA LEU A 247 1.81 7.01 9.98
C LEU A 247 1.66 6.80 8.47
N THR A 248 2.72 6.33 7.80
CA THR A 248 2.70 5.98 6.39
C THR A 248 1.69 4.86 6.11
N HIS A 249 1.67 3.80 6.93
CA HIS A 249 0.69 2.71 6.78
C HIS A 249 -0.77 3.16 6.90
N ILE A 250 -1.06 4.19 7.70
CA ILE A 250 -2.41 4.76 7.85
C ILE A 250 -2.78 5.62 6.64
N ALA A 251 -1.82 6.40 6.14
CA ALA A 251 -2.05 7.37 5.07
C ALA A 251 -2.27 6.70 3.70
N ILE A 252 -1.69 5.51 3.47
CA ILE A 252 -1.71 4.83 2.19
C ILE A 252 -2.61 3.59 2.16
N GLY A 253 -3.00 3.18 0.94
CA GLY A 253 -3.68 1.91 0.67
C GLY A 253 -5.04 1.79 1.36
N GLY A 254 -5.75 2.92 1.46
CA GLY A 254 -7.16 2.96 1.84
C GLY A 254 -7.48 2.62 3.29
N VAL A 255 -6.51 2.56 4.21
CA VAL A 255 -6.77 2.16 5.61
C VAL A 255 -7.71 3.13 6.30
N ALA A 256 -7.44 4.44 6.22
CA ALA A 256 -8.32 5.45 6.82
C ALA A 256 -9.72 5.44 6.20
N PHE A 257 -9.81 5.32 4.87
CA PHE A 257 -11.09 5.24 4.16
C PHE A 257 -11.89 4.01 4.57
N GLY A 258 -11.26 2.83 4.53
CA GLY A 258 -11.85 1.56 4.93
C GLY A 258 -12.28 1.57 6.40
N ALA A 259 -11.47 2.15 7.29
CA ALA A 259 -11.80 2.22 8.72
C ALA A 259 -13.05 3.06 9.01
N ILE A 260 -13.26 4.16 8.29
CA ILE A 260 -14.32 5.13 8.59
C ILE A 260 -15.61 4.87 7.80
N PHE A 261 -15.50 4.42 6.55
CA PHE A 261 -16.65 4.30 5.65
C PHE A 261 -17.07 2.86 5.34
N MET A 262 -16.23 1.86 5.63
CA MET A 262 -16.51 0.47 5.25
C MET A 262 -16.58 -0.49 6.42
N ALA A 263 -15.63 -0.42 7.35
CA ALA A 263 -15.58 -1.25 8.55
C ALA A 263 -16.72 -0.91 9.54
N THR A 264 -17.25 0.30 9.45
CA THR A 264 -18.31 0.86 10.29
C THR A 264 -19.71 0.65 9.71
N ASP A 265 -19.87 -0.17 8.68
CA ASP A 265 -21.19 -0.52 8.13
C ASP A 265 -22.04 -1.15 9.25
N PRO A 266 -23.19 -0.55 9.63
CA PRO A 266 -24.00 -1.01 10.76
C PRO A 266 -24.62 -2.40 10.54
N VAL A 267 -24.63 -2.92 9.31
CA VAL A 267 -25.22 -4.23 9.01
C VAL A 267 -24.23 -5.38 9.21
N THR A 268 -22.95 -5.14 8.91
CA THR A 268 -21.93 -6.20 8.84
C THR A 268 -20.96 -6.19 10.02
N SER A 269 -21.03 -5.17 10.87
CA SER A 269 -20.20 -5.05 12.07
C SER A 269 -20.88 -5.66 13.31
N PRO A 270 -20.10 -6.15 14.30
CA PRO A 270 -20.66 -6.72 15.53
C PRO A 270 -21.48 -5.70 16.31
N THR A 271 -22.45 -6.18 17.09
CA THR A 271 -23.35 -5.31 17.85
C THR A 271 -22.78 -4.93 19.22
N SER A 272 -22.04 -5.84 19.85
CA SER A 272 -21.56 -5.66 21.23
C SER A 272 -20.36 -4.69 21.33
N PRO A 273 -20.21 -3.91 22.42
CA PRO A 273 -19.12 -2.95 22.54
C PRO A 273 -17.73 -3.59 22.60
N LEU A 274 -17.62 -4.80 23.15
CA LEU A 274 -16.40 -5.60 23.19
C LEU A 274 -16.12 -6.22 21.81
N GLY A 275 -17.15 -6.78 21.17
CA GLY A 275 -17.06 -7.34 19.83
C GLY A 275 -16.57 -6.33 18.81
N LYS A 276 -17.02 -5.08 18.89
CA LYS A 276 -16.54 -3.95 18.06
C LYS A 276 -15.03 -3.70 18.20
N ILE A 277 -14.48 -3.82 19.41
CA ILE A 277 -13.04 -3.63 19.66
C ILE A 277 -12.25 -4.82 19.11
N ILE A 278 -12.67 -6.06 19.40
CA ILE A 278 -12.02 -7.27 18.86
C ILE A 278 -12.03 -7.24 17.33
N TYR A 279 -13.17 -6.88 16.75
CA TYR A 279 -13.33 -6.73 15.31
C TYR A 279 -12.36 -5.70 14.74
N GLY A 280 -12.28 -4.51 15.34
CA GLY A 280 -11.31 -3.49 14.93
C GLY A 280 -9.85 -3.95 15.03
N ILE A 281 -9.47 -4.63 16.12
CA ILE A 281 -8.09 -5.14 16.26
C ILE A 281 -7.78 -6.21 15.21
N SER A 282 -8.75 -7.09 14.95
CA SER A 282 -8.61 -8.15 13.95
C SER A 282 -8.47 -7.58 12.53
N LEU A 283 -9.22 -6.51 12.21
CA LEU A 283 -9.07 -5.79 10.95
C LEU A 283 -7.65 -5.24 10.75
N GLY A 284 -7.09 -4.58 11.78
CA GLY A 284 -5.73 -4.04 11.75
C GLY A 284 -4.68 -5.14 11.59
N PHE A 285 -4.81 -6.20 12.39
CA PHE A 285 -3.94 -7.36 12.32
C PHE A 285 -3.93 -8.01 10.94
N ILE A 286 -5.11 -8.35 10.40
CA ILE A 286 -5.21 -9.01 9.09
C ILE A 286 -4.69 -8.11 7.97
N THR A 287 -4.97 -6.80 8.04
CA THR A 287 -4.46 -5.83 7.06
C THR A 287 -2.93 -5.79 7.04
N MET A 288 -2.30 -5.71 8.22
CA MET A 288 -0.83 -5.73 8.33
C MET A 288 -0.24 -7.08 7.94
N LEU A 289 -0.91 -8.18 8.27
CA LEU A 289 -0.48 -9.52 7.87
C LEU A 289 -0.48 -9.66 6.34
N ILE A 290 -1.53 -9.20 5.66
CA ILE A 290 -1.60 -9.25 4.19
C ILE A 290 -0.53 -8.35 3.55
N ARG A 291 -0.32 -7.15 4.09
CA ARG A 291 0.71 -6.23 3.60
C ARG A 291 2.11 -6.83 3.73
N LEU A 292 2.50 -7.22 4.94
CA LEU A 292 3.87 -7.62 5.24
C LEU A 292 4.19 -9.05 4.78
N LYS A 293 3.30 -10.02 5.05
CA LYS A 293 3.59 -11.44 4.78
C LYS A 293 3.20 -11.86 3.36
N ALA A 294 2.03 -11.44 2.89
CA ALA A 294 1.57 -11.80 1.54
C ALA A 294 2.10 -10.84 0.46
N ASN A 295 2.83 -9.80 0.87
CA ASN A 295 3.30 -8.70 0.03
C ASN A 295 2.20 -8.23 -0.94
N TYR A 296 1.03 -7.89 -0.39
CA TYR A 296 -0.11 -7.43 -1.18
C TYR A 296 -0.51 -6.02 -0.75
N PRO A 297 -0.46 -5.00 -1.64
CA PRO A 297 -0.72 -3.60 -1.28
C PRO A 297 -2.15 -3.35 -0.79
N GLU A 298 -3.09 -4.14 -1.30
CA GLU A 298 -4.54 -3.99 -1.15
C GLU A 298 -5.11 -4.88 -0.02
N GLY A 299 -4.53 -4.78 1.19
CA GLY A 299 -4.91 -5.62 2.33
C GLY A 299 -6.25 -5.27 2.99
N VAL A 300 -6.70 -4.01 2.88
CA VAL A 300 -7.89 -3.48 3.60
C VAL A 300 -9.19 -4.11 3.11
N LEU A 301 -9.31 -4.33 1.81
CA LEU A 301 -10.54 -4.86 1.22
C LEU A 301 -10.81 -6.31 1.68
N PHE A 302 -9.76 -7.13 1.72
CA PHE A 302 -9.86 -8.53 2.13
C PHE A 302 -10.03 -8.66 3.64
N SER A 303 -9.34 -7.83 4.43
CA SER A 303 -9.48 -7.85 5.88
C SER A 303 -10.92 -7.56 6.31
N ILE A 304 -11.57 -6.55 5.71
CA ILE A 304 -12.97 -6.22 6.01
C ILE A 304 -13.93 -7.35 5.61
N LEU A 305 -13.76 -7.96 4.44
CA LEU A 305 -14.65 -9.03 4.01
C LEU A 305 -14.50 -10.31 4.84
N ILE A 306 -13.26 -10.69 5.19
CA ILE A 306 -12.99 -11.82 6.10
C ILE A 306 -13.64 -11.54 7.45
N MET A 307 -13.49 -10.33 7.99
CA MET A 307 -14.04 -10.00 9.29
C MET A 307 -15.57 -9.89 9.29
N ASN A 308 -16.19 -9.43 8.20
CA ASN A 308 -17.65 -9.48 8.04
C ASN A 308 -18.19 -10.92 8.16
N MET A 309 -17.47 -11.92 7.63
CA MET A 309 -17.85 -13.34 7.80
C MET A 309 -17.74 -13.80 9.25
N LEU A 310 -16.76 -13.28 9.99
CA LEU A 310 -16.50 -13.64 11.38
C LEU A 310 -17.36 -12.86 12.37
N THR A 311 -18.07 -11.80 11.93
CA THR A 311 -18.96 -11.00 12.78
C THR A 311 -19.97 -11.85 13.57
N PRO A 312 -20.71 -12.81 12.98
CA PRO A 312 -21.66 -13.64 13.74
C PRO A 312 -20.97 -14.49 14.82
N MET A 313 -19.75 -14.96 14.57
CA MET A 313 -18.96 -15.72 15.55
C MET A 313 -18.52 -14.82 16.71
N ILE A 314 -18.07 -13.60 16.42
CA ILE A 314 -17.68 -12.60 17.42
C ILE A 314 -18.88 -12.22 18.28
N ASP A 315 -20.03 -11.96 17.65
CA ASP A 315 -21.26 -11.64 18.38
C ASP A 315 -21.68 -12.81 19.28
N ASN A 316 -21.65 -14.07 18.82
CA ASN A 316 -22.00 -15.22 19.67
C ASN A 316 -21.12 -15.32 20.93
N VAL A 317 -19.82 -15.04 20.82
CA VAL A 317 -18.88 -15.08 21.96
C VAL A 317 -19.04 -13.87 22.91
N THR A 318 -19.52 -12.74 22.40
CA THR A 318 -19.57 -11.46 23.12
C THR A 318 -20.97 -11.03 23.57
N LEU A 319 -22.02 -11.66 23.03
CA LEU A 319 -23.42 -11.47 23.41
C LEU A 319 -23.61 -11.78 24.91
N GLY A 320 -24.33 -10.89 25.60
CA GLY A 320 -24.69 -11.05 27.02
C GLY A 320 -23.60 -10.66 28.03
N ARG A 321 -22.42 -10.19 27.62
CA ARG A 321 -21.29 -9.86 28.51
C ARG A 321 -21.04 -8.36 28.69
N THR A 322 -22.05 -7.51 28.60
CA THR A 322 -21.84 -6.05 28.50
C THR A 322 -21.26 -5.39 29.76
N ASP A 323 -21.69 -5.77 30.96
CA ASP A 323 -21.31 -5.07 32.21
C ASP A 323 -20.62 -5.96 33.26
N GLN A 324 -20.37 -7.24 32.97
CA GLN A 324 -19.74 -8.18 33.91
C GLN A 324 -18.26 -8.38 33.59
N HIS A 325 -17.43 -8.39 34.63
CA HIS A 325 -15.99 -8.67 34.57
C HIS A 325 -15.18 -7.76 33.64
N GLN A 326 -15.34 -6.43 33.75
CA GLN A 326 -14.60 -5.44 32.94
C GLN A 326 -13.07 -5.68 32.94
N ALA A 327 -12.48 -6.03 34.09
CA ALA A 327 -11.05 -6.36 34.17
C ALA A 327 -10.64 -7.53 33.24
N ARG A 328 -11.48 -8.57 33.14
CA ARG A 328 -11.25 -9.71 32.23
C ARG A 328 -11.37 -9.27 30.77
N GLN A 329 -12.28 -8.36 30.46
CA GLN A 329 -12.45 -7.83 29.10
C GLN A 329 -11.23 -7.02 28.66
N TYR A 330 -10.72 -6.13 29.51
CA TYR A 330 -9.48 -5.42 29.25
C TYR A 330 -8.29 -6.38 29.13
N GLY A 331 -8.21 -7.42 29.97
CA GLY A 331 -7.19 -8.45 29.86
C GLY A 331 -7.22 -9.19 28.52
N ILE A 332 -8.42 -9.52 28.00
CA ILE A 332 -8.58 -10.14 26.66
C ILE A 332 -8.12 -9.17 25.56
N ILE A 333 -8.54 -7.91 25.63
CA ILE A 333 -8.16 -6.88 24.64
C ILE A 333 -6.64 -6.70 24.60
N ILE A 334 -6.01 -6.52 25.77
CA ILE A 334 -4.56 -6.36 25.89
C ILE A 334 -3.83 -7.61 25.39
N GLY A 335 -4.27 -8.79 25.81
CA GLY A 335 -3.70 -10.06 25.34
C GLY A 335 -3.77 -10.21 23.82
N TYR A 336 -4.89 -9.80 23.21
CA TYR A 336 -5.07 -9.86 21.76
C TYR A 336 -4.15 -8.88 21.02
N VAL A 337 -4.01 -7.64 21.50
CA VAL A 337 -3.08 -6.65 20.92
C VAL A 337 -1.64 -7.10 21.04
N ILE A 338 -1.23 -7.63 22.21
CA ILE A 338 0.14 -8.15 22.43
C ILE A 338 0.42 -9.32 21.49
N LEU A 339 -0.49 -10.29 21.41
CA LEU A 339 -0.33 -11.45 20.52
C LEU A 339 -0.21 -11.01 19.06
N ALA A 340 -1.12 -10.14 18.61
CA ALA A 340 -1.13 -9.67 17.24
C ALA A 340 0.16 -8.88 16.89
N THR A 341 0.63 -8.04 17.82
CA THR A 341 1.89 -7.29 17.66
C THR A 341 3.10 -8.21 17.65
N ALA A 342 3.14 -9.22 18.53
CA ALA A 342 4.23 -10.19 18.57
C ALA A 342 4.34 -11.00 17.27
N VAL A 343 3.20 -11.41 16.69
CA VAL A 343 3.17 -12.12 15.40
C VAL A 343 3.68 -11.22 14.27
N ILE A 344 3.25 -9.96 14.21
CA ILE A 344 3.75 -9.01 13.21
C ILE A 344 5.24 -8.71 13.41
N GLY A 345 5.69 -8.58 14.66
CA GLY A 345 7.11 -8.38 14.96
C GLY A 345 7.97 -9.55 14.49
N ALA A 346 7.51 -10.78 14.74
CA ALA A 346 8.19 -11.99 14.26
C ALA A 346 8.21 -12.11 12.72
N ILE A 347 7.18 -11.61 12.02
CA ILE A 347 7.21 -11.52 10.55
C ILE A 347 8.19 -10.44 10.10
N SER A 348 8.25 -9.31 10.82
CA SER A 348 9.07 -8.16 10.45
C SER A 348 10.57 -8.48 10.47
N THR A 349 11.03 -9.41 11.33
CA THR A 349 12.43 -9.87 11.33
C THR A 349 12.82 -10.65 10.07
N SER A 350 11.84 -11.21 9.34
CA SER A 350 12.07 -11.94 8.10
C SER A 350 12.04 -11.05 6.85
N LEU A 351 11.62 -9.78 6.98
CA LEU A 351 11.54 -8.86 5.86
C LEU A 351 12.93 -8.37 5.47
N LYS A 352 13.30 -8.57 4.21
CA LYS A 352 14.53 -8.06 3.61
C LYS A 352 14.20 -7.35 2.30
N LEU A 353 15.02 -6.38 1.94
CA LEU A 353 14.98 -5.78 0.60
C LEU A 353 15.15 -6.89 -0.46
N PRO A 354 14.47 -6.82 -1.61
CA PRO A 354 14.68 -7.77 -2.69
C PRO A 354 16.15 -7.82 -3.10
N GLU A 355 16.67 -9.00 -3.44
CA GLU A 355 18.06 -9.19 -3.87
C GLU A 355 18.48 -8.26 -5.03
N SER A 356 17.54 -7.88 -5.89
CA SER A 356 17.78 -6.94 -7.00
C SER A 356 18.02 -5.49 -6.57
N MET A 357 17.63 -5.12 -5.34
CA MET A 357 17.76 -3.77 -4.78
C MET A 357 18.74 -3.70 -3.61
N GLN A 358 19.27 -4.84 -3.17
CA GLN A 358 20.41 -4.84 -2.26
C GLN A 358 21.60 -4.29 -3.05
N GLU A 359 22.32 -3.34 -2.45
CA GLU A 359 23.66 -3.03 -2.96
C GLU A 359 24.40 -4.37 -3.04
N PRO A 360 25.10 -4.66 -4.16
CA PRO A 360 25.90 -5.86 -4.22
C PRO A 360 26.79 -5.84 -2.99
N GLU A 361 26.68 -6.86 -2.14
CA GLU A 361 27.66 -7.04 -1.07
C GLU A 361 29.04 -6.86 -1.71
N PRO A 362 30.01 -6.19 -1.04
CA PRO A 362 31.37 -6.16 -1.56
C PRO A 362 31.82 -7.62 -1.66
N ILE A 363 31.70 -8.19 -2.87
CA ILE A 363 32.10 -9.56 -3.13
C ILE A 363 33.60 -9.56 -2.92
N THR A 364 34.00 -10.28 -1.89
CA THR A 364 35.39 -10.54 -1.50
C THR A 364 36.17 -10.90 -2.75
N ALA A 365 37.13 -10.04 -3.08
CA ALA A 365 38.18 -10.32 -4.04
C ALA A 365 38.71 -11.75 -3.82
N GLU A 366 38.49 -12.65 -4.78
CA GLU A 366 39.04 -13.99 -4.71
C GLU A 366 40.44 -13.95 -5.36
N ILE A 367 41.47 -14.21 -4.56
CA ILE A 367 42.87 -14.25 -5.03
C ILE A 367 43.04 -15.54 -5.83
N VAL A 368 43.33 -15.42 -7.12
CA VAL A 368 43.47 -16.56 -8.03
C VAL A 368 44.90 -17.07 -8.05
N GLU A 369 45.88 -16.16 -8.13
CA GLU A 369 47.31 -16.47 -8.16
C GLU A 369 48.13 -15.32 -7.54
N GLN A 370 49.16 -15.66 -6.77
CA GLN A 370 50.10 -14.73 -6.14
C GLN A 370 51.53 -15.10 -6.55
N THR A 371 52.22 -14.17 -7.22
CA THR A 371 53.64 -14.28 -7.58
C THR A 371 54.41 -13.18 -6.84
N ASP A 372 55.74 -13.30 -6.67
CA ASP A 372 56.59 -12.34 -5.93
C ASP A 372 56.49 -10.87 -6.40
N GLN A 373 55.87 -10.60 -7.57
CA GLN A 373 55.74 -9.26 -8.16
C GLN A 373 54.31 -8.90 -8.60
N SER A 374 53.34 -9.82 -8.55
CA SER A 374 51.96 -9.54 -8.98
C SER A 374 50.91 -10.42 -8.31
N ILE A 375 49.73 -9.84 -8.07
CA ILE A 375 48.57 -10.51 -7.46
C ILE A 375 47.42 -10.45 -8.45
N THR A 376 46.93 -11.62 -8.87
CA THR A 376 45.79 -11.73 -9.76
C THR A 376 44.53 -11.95 -8.94
N VAL A 377 43.60 -11.00 -9.03
CA VAL A 377 42.36 -10.96 -8.27
C VAL A 377 41.18 -11.04 -9.21
N LYS A 378 40.24 -11.95 -8.93
CA LYS A 378 38.92 -11.91 -9.55
C LYS A 378 38.00 -11.04 -8.73
N ALA A 379 37.40 -10.06 -9.39
CA ALA A 379 36.43 -9.16 -8.81
C ALA A 379 35.16 -9.13 -9.66
N THR A 380 34.03 -8.82 -9.03
CA THR A 380 32.77 -8.74 -9.77
C THR A 380 32.61 -7.34 -10.35
N GLY A 381 32.48 -7.26 -11.67
CA GLY A 381 32.22 -6.02 -12.41
C GLY A 381 30.72 -5.81 -12.65
N PHE A 382 30.34 -5.44 -13.87
CA PHE A 382 28.93 -5.24 -14.24
C PHE A 382 28.11 -6.54 -14.31
N SER A 383 28.72 -7.63 -14.79
CA SER A 383 28.07 -8.94 -14.93
C SER A 383 28.54 -9.93 -13.87
N ASN A 384 27.60 -10.47 -13.08
CA ASN A 384 27.89 -11.51 -12.08
C ASN A 384 28.26 -12.86 -12.73
N ALA A 385 27.89 -13.09 -14.00
CA ALA A 385 28.13 -14.36 -14.70
C ALA A 385 29.54 -14.45 -15.33
N SER A 386 30.23 -13.32 -15.45
CA SER A 386 31.56 -13.24 -16.05
C SER A 386 32.39 -12.21 -15.27
N PRO A 387 33.06 -12.63 -14.18
CA PRO A 387 33.80 -11.73 -13.32
C PRO A 387 35.00 -11.11 -14.04
N LEU A 388 35.37 -9.91 -13.58
CA LEU A 388 36.53 -9.17 -14.03
C LEU A 388 37.79 -9.80 -13.40
N THR A 389 38.84 -9.98 -14.19
CA THR A 389 40.16 -10.42 -13.68
C THR A 389 41.14 -9.27 -13.75
N VAL A 390 41.67 -8.88 -12.60
CA VAL A 390 42.58 -7.74 -12.43
C VAL A 390 43.90 -8.22 -11.87
N GLN A 391 45.00 -7.86 -12.51
CA GLN A 391 46.35 -8.09 -12.02
C GLN A 391 46.91 -6.81 -11.42
N VAL A 392 47.33 -6.89 -10.17
CA VAL A 392 47.88 -5.76 -9.41
C VAL A 392 49.37 -6.01 -9.21
N PHE A 393 50.20 -5.05 -9.63
CA PHE A 393 51.64 -5.03 -9.41
C PHE A 393 51.97 -4.05 -8.29
N ILE A 394 52.77 -4.50 -7.31
CA ILE A 394 53.13 -3.72 -6.14
C ILE A 394 54.67 -3.63 -6.10
N ASP A 395 55.21 -2.43 -6.28
CA ASP A 395 56.64 -2.15 -6.17
C ASP A 395 56.87 -1.05 -5.11
N GLY A 396 57.14 -1.48 -3.87
CA GLY A 396 57.25 -0.57 -2.73
C GLY A 396 55.93 0.15 -2.42
N ASP A 397 55.89 1.47 -2.66
CA ASP A 397 54.72 2.34 -2.41
C ASP A 397 53.92 2.65 -3.70
N ALA A 398 54.41 2.18 -4.85
CA ALA A 398 53.76 2.37 -6.15
C ALA A 398 52.95 1.13 -6.54
N ILE A 399 51.68 1.35 -6.87
CA ILE A 399 50.73 0.33 -7.33
C ILE A 399 50.41 0.60 -8.79
N SER A 400 50.44 -0.45 -9.62
CA SER A 400 49.94 -0.40 -11.00
C SER A 400 49.02 -1.59 -11.27
N VAL A 401 48.06 -1.40 -12.17
CA VAL A 401 46.94 -2.34 -12.35
C VAL A 401 46.73 -2.62 -13.84
N ASP A 402 46.60 -3.89 -14.19
CA ASP A 402 46.23 -4.34 -15.53
C ASP A 402 44.95 -5.20 -15.47
N VAL A 403 44.04 -5.00 -16.42
CA VAL A 403 42.75 -5.69 -16.46
C VAL A 403 42.78 -6.73 -17.59
N ILE A 404 42.98 -7.99 -17.21
CA ILE A 404 43.25 -9.10 -18.15
C ILE A 404 41.97 -9.62 -18.80
N ASP A 405 40.90 -9.79 -18.02
CA ASP A 405 39.63 -10.33 -18.51
C ASP A 405 38.47 -9.44 -18.09
N TYR A 406 37.71 -8.99 -19.09
CA TYR A 406 36.59 -8.07 -18.96
C TYR A 406 35.44 -8.40 -19.93
N GLN A 407 35.30 -9.67 -20.35
CA GLN A 407 34.25 -10.11 -21.28
C GLN A 407 32.81 -9.84 -20.77
N GLY A 408 32.64 -9.69 -19.45
CA GLY A 408 31.36 -9.37 -18.80
C GLY A 408 30.97 -7.89 -18.83
N GLU A 409 31.83 -7.00 -19.31
CA GLU A 409 31.60 -5.55 -19.31
C GLU A 409 30.85 -5.06 -20.55
N THR A 410 29.99 -4.06 -20.35
CA THR A 410 29.14 -3.52 -21.42
C THR A 410 29.88 -2.47 -22.25
N ARG A 411 29.81 -2.60 -23.58
CA ARG A 411 30.34 -1.62 -24.54
C ARG A 411 29.58 -0.29 -24.44
N GLY A 412 30.28 0.83 -24.46
CA GLY A 412 29.72 2.15 -24.16
C GLY A 412 29.78 2.57 -22.68
N TYR A 413 30.07 1.62 -21.78
CA TYR A 413 30.18 1.83 -20.32
C TYR A 413 31.52 1.27 -19.80
N GLY A 414 31.50 0.17 -19.03
CA GLY A 414 32.67 -0.37 -18.33
C GLY A 414 33.79 -0.85 -19.26
N ARG A 415 33.45 -1.34 -20.46
CA ARG A 415 34.48 -1.78 -21.43
C ARG A 415 35.25 -0.61 -22.03
N ASP A 416 34.56 0.46 -22.40
CA ASP A 416 35.16 1.67 -22.99
C ASP A 416 35.97 2.44 -21.92
N LEU A 417 35.58 2.32 -20.64
CA LEU A 417 36.37 2.82 -19.51
C LEU A 417 37.74 2.12 -19.45
N ILE A 418 37.78 0.79 -19.60
CA ILE A 418 39.01 -0.01 -19.51
C ILE A 418 39.90 0.16 -20.75
N GLU A 419 39.32 0.31 -21.94
CA GLU A 419 40.09 0.36 -23.19
C GLU A 419 40.59 1.78 -23.54
N ALA A 420 39.85 2.83 -23.19
CA ALA A 420 40.12 4.19 -23.68
C ALA A 420 39.84 5.33 -22.69
N GLY A 421 39.36 5.04 -21.47
CA GLY A 421 39.01 6.05 -20.47
C GLY A 421 37.91 7.04 -20.88
N SER A 422 37.29 6.83 -22.05
CA SER A 422 36.34 7.75 -22.67
C SER A 422 35.32 6.98 -23.49
N GLY A 423 34.06 7.42 -23.47
CA GLY A 423 32.95 6.69 -24.06
C GLY A 423 31.65 7.50 -24.06
N PRO A 424 30.65 7.09 -24.85
CA PRO A 424 29.42 7.86 -25.08
C PRO A 424 28.57 8.06 -23.82
N MET A 425 28.72 7.22 -22.80
CA MET A 425 27.99 7.28 -21.53
C MET A 425 28.90 7.50 -20.32
N LEU A 426 30.18 7.84 -20.54
CA LEU A 426 31.17 8.09 -19.49
C LEU A 426 31.30 9.59 -19.23
N ASN A 427 31.45 9.96 -17.95
CA ASN A 427 31.65 11.35 -17.53
C ASN A 427 33.13 11.72 -17.58
N GLU A 428 33.46 13.02 -17.49
CA GLU A 428 34.86 13.52 -17.42
C GLU A 428 35.69 12.85 -16.29
N LYS A 429 35.02 12.38 -15.23
CA LYS A 429 35.62 11.64 -14.12
C LYS A 429 36.14 10.25 -14.51
N ALA A 430 35.58 9.62 -15.55
CA ALA A 430 36.05 8.36 -16.09
C ALA A 430 37.47 8.47 -16.65
N GLN A 431 37.76 9.61 -17.29
CA GLN A 431 39.07 9.91 -17.86
C GLN A 431 40.12 10.11 -16.75
N VAL A 432 39.76 10.83 -15.68
CA VAL A 432 40.60 10.97 -14.49
C VAL A 432 40.90 9.61 -13.84
N PHE A 433 39.88 8.74 -13.73
CA PHE A 433 40.07 7.40 -13.20
C PHE A 433 41.01 6.55 -14.08
N TYR A 434 40.84 6.61 -15.40
CA TYR A 434 41.69 5.89 -16.34
C TYR A 434 43.15 6.35 -16.27
N ASP A 435 43.39 7.65 -16.33
CA ASP A 435 44.75 8.21 -16.31
C ASP A 435 45.47 7.95 -14.97
N THR A 436 44.73 7.90 -13.86
CA THR A 436 45.29 7.72 -12.52
C THR A 436 45.49 6.25 -12.15
N ILE A 437 44.51 5.39 -12.42
CA ILE A 437 44.48 4.00 -11.92
C ILE A 437 44.86 2.98 -12.99
N LEU A 438 44.45 3.17 -14.24
CA LEU A 438 44.62 2.18 -15.31
C LEU A 438 45.85 2.45 -16.19
N ASN A 439 46.26 3.72 -16.33
CA ASN A 439 47.39 4.12 -17.17
C ASN A 439 48.52 4.80 -16.37
N GLY A 440 48.40 4.86 -15.04
CA GLY A 440 49.33 5.52 -14.13
C GLY A 440 49.79 4.60 -13.00
N SER A 441 50.76 5.08 -12.23
CA SER A 441 51.14 4.49 -10.93
C SER A 441 50.60 5.36 -9.81
N PHE A 442 49.92 4.74 -8.83
CA PHE A 442 49.28 5.45 -7.72
C PHE A 442 49.71 4.87 -6.37
N THR A 443 49.49 5.64 -5.30
CA THR A 443 49.77 5.21 -3.93
C THR A 443 48.48 4.82 -3.19
N LYS A 444 48.60 4.15 -2.05
CA LYS A 444 47.43 3.77 -1.23
C LYS A 444 46.57 4.98 -0.79
N ALA A 445 47.18 6.15 -0.61
CA ALA A 445 46.48 7.38 -0.22
C ALA A 445 45.61 7.96 -1.35
N ASP A 446 46.00 7.72 -2.61
CA ASP A 446 45.25 8.20 -3.78
C ASP A 446 43.95 7.39 -3.99
N LEU A 447 43.90 6.16 -3.47
CA LEU A 447 42.75 5.26 -3.57
C LEU A 447 41.54 5.71 -2.75
N ASP A 448 41.77 6.37 -1.61
CA ASP A 448 40.70 6.79 -0.68
C ASP A 448 40.04 8.12 -1.06
N GLY A 449 40.66 8.89 -1.97
CA GLY A 449 40.16 10.17 -2.47
C GLY A 449 39.47 10.12 -3.84
N LEU A 450 39.39 8.95 -4.48
CA LEU A 450 38.87 8.79 -5.84
C LEU A 450 37.34 8.70 -5.89
N ASP A 451 36.74 9.53 -6.72
CA ASP A 451 35.30 9.53 -6.98
C ASP A 451 34.95 8.45 -8.03
N THR A 452 34.15 7.47 -7.63
CA THR A 452 33.81 6.30 -8.46
C THR A 452 32.60 6.52 -9.37
N THR A 453 32.05 7.74 -9.43
CA THR A 453 30.88 8.11 -10.27
C THR A 453 31.22 8.35 -11.74
N THR A 454 31.83 7.36 -12.40
CA THR A 454 32.36 7.44 -13.77
C THR A 454 31.34 7.26 -14.88
N GLY A 455 30.08 6.91 -14.56
CA GLY A 455 29.09 6.42 -15.52
C GLY A 455 29.12 4.89 -15.70
N ALA A 456 30.24 4.26 -15.29
CA ALA A 456 30.40 2.81 -15.17
C ALA A 456 30.75 2.42 -13.72
N THR A 457 30.00 2.96 -12.76
CA THR A 457 30.28 2.87 -11.31
C THR A 457 30.48 1.45 -10.81
N LYS A 458 29.73 0.46 -11.34
CA LYS A 458 29.88 -0.95 -10.96
C LYS A 458 31.24 -1.51 -11.35
N THR A 459 31.71 -1.18 -12.55
CA THR A 459 33.03 -1.59 -13.07
C THR A 459 34.15 -0.92 -12.29
N THR A 460 34.03 0.40 -12.04
CA THR A 460 34.99 1.17 -11.24
C THR A 460 35.11 0.65 -9.81
N ASN A 461 33.98 0.38 -9.15
CA ASN A 461 33.97 -0.21 -7.80
C ASN A 461 34.52 -1.64 -7.80
N GLY A 462 34.25 -2.44 -8.84
CA GLY A 462 34.82 -3.78 -9.00
C GLY A 462 36.34 -3.75 -9.05
N ILE A 463 36.94 -2.83 -9.83
CA ILE A 463 38.40 -2.66 -9.93
C ILE A 463 39.00 -2.22 -8.58
N ILE A 464 38.38 -1.24 -7.90
CA ILE A 464 38.87 -0.77 -6.59
C ILE A 464 38.79 -1.86 -5.53
N ASN A 465 37.71 -2.66 -5.53
CA ASN A 465 37.58 -3.79 -4.62
C ASN A 465 38.64 -4.87 -4.90
N ALA A 466 39.01 -5.09 -6.17
CA ALA A 466 40.12 -5.98 -6.53
C ALA A 466 41.45 -5.48 -5.95
N ILE A 467 41.72 -4.18 -6.09
CA ILE A 467 42.95 -3.53 -5.58
C ILE A 467 43.01 -3.59 -4.06
N ARG A 468 41.91 -3.28 -3.37
CA ARG A 468 41.83 -3.37 -1.90
C ARG A 468 42.04 -4.80 -1.42
N GLY A 469 41.41 -5.77 -2.07
CA GLY A 469 41.63 -7.19 -1.78
C GLY A 469 43.09 -7.64 -1.98
N ALA A 470 43.75 -7.15 -3.03
CA ALA A 470 45.18 -7.41 -3.24
C ALA A 470 46.05 -6.79 -2.13
N LEU A 471 45.78 -5.53 -1.75
CA LEU A 471 46.55 -4.84 -0.70
C LEU A 471 46.37 -5.45 0.68
N ASP A 472 45.17 -5.90 1.02
CA ASP A 472 44.88 -6.56 2.30
C ASP A 472 45.56 -7.93 2.42
N SER A 473 45.95 -8.55 1.29
CA SER A 473 46.68 -9.82 1.27
C SER A 473 48.20 -9.71 1.45
N VAL A 474 48.75 -8.49 1.35
CA VAL A 474 50.19 -8.20 1.49
C VAL A 474 50.54 -7.70 2.91
N GLN A 475 49.54 -7.37 3.73
CA GLN A 475 49.69 -7.13 5.17
C GLN A 475 49.76 -8.44 5.96
#